data_AF-A0A960KV94-F1
#
_entry.id   AF-A0A960KV94-F1
#
_cell.length_a   1.000
_cell.length_b   1.000
_cell.length_c   1.000
_cell.angle_alpha   90.00
_cell.angle_beta   90.00
_cell.angle_gamma   90.00
#
_symmetry.space_group_name_H-M   'P 1'
#
loop_
_entity.id
_entity.type
_entity.pdbx_description
1 polymer ?
#
loop_
_entity_poly.entity_id
_entity_poly.type
_entity_poly.pdbx_seq_one_letter_code
_entity_poly.pdbx_strand_id
1 'polypeptide(L)'
;MSNWAKQAKLAWSQRDYLRAGDFYKMDGNFRLAIKAYERANQPVRAARIFEDLGKVKKAEKILLKEGTPHDIAQFFLRHNRETEAVDIYLRNGLEFEAAELLERGNQLERAADLYRKLNFFEKAGILYGKSKQLDKAIQALNLAIQQLESMANAASEAKIACS
;
A
#
# COMPACT_ATOMS: atom_id res chain seq x y z
N MET A 1 24.46 26.30 21.18
CA MET A 1 24.25 25.34 20.06
C MET A 1 23.95 24.00 20.67
N SER A 2 22.79 23.42 20.39
CA SER A 2 22.47 22.04 20.79
C SER A 2 23.50 21.06 20.20
N ASN A 3 23.73 19.93 20.87
CA ASN A 3 24.63 18.89 20.37
C ASN A 3 24.14 18.35 19.00
N TRP A 4 22.82 18.24 18.84
CA TRP A 4 22.15 17.80 17.62
C TRP A 4 22.42 18.71 16.41
N ALA A 5 22.41 20.04 16.56
CA ALA A 5 22.71 20.95 15.46
C ALA A 5 24.15 20.81 14.93
N LYS A 6 25.12 20.52 15.82
CA LYS A 6 26.52 20.27 15.41
C LYS A 6 26.63 18.94 14.66
N GLN A 7 26.01 17.89 15.19
CA GLN A 7 25.97 16.57 14.55
C GLN A 7 25.25 16.62 13.19
N ALA A 8 24.17 17.38 13.07
CA ALA A 8 23.44 17.56 11.82
C ALA A 8 24.31 18.21 10.72
N LYS A 9 25.07 19.26 11.08
CA LYS A 9 26.00 19.93 10.14
C LYS A 9 27.14 19.01 9.72
N LEU A 10 27.68 18.23 10.66
CA LEU A 10 28.73 17.26 10.36
C LEU A 10 28.23 16.19 9.39
N ALA A 11 27.09 15.55 9.69
CA ALA A 11 26.47 14.55 8.81
C ALA A 11 26.16 15.12 7.42
N TRP A 12 25.68 16.36 7.36
CA TRP A 12 25.44 17.06 6.10
C TRP A 12 26.72 17.27 5.28
N SER A 13 27.83 17.64 5.92
CA SER A 13 29.12 17.80 5.25
C SER A 13 29.67 16.46 4.72
N GLN A 14 29.32 15.37 5.38
CA GLN A 14 29.68 14.00 4.99
C GLN A 14 28.75 13.42 3.90
N ARG A 15 27.79 14.21 3.39
CA ARG A 15 26.73 13.78 2.46
C ARG A 15 25.79 12.72 3.02
N ASP A 16 25.81 12.47 4.33
CA ASP A 16 24.82 11.63 5.01
C ASP A 16 23.57 12.47 5.32
N TYR A 17 22.81 12.76 4.27
CA TYR A 17 21.62 13.59 4.37
C TYR A 17 20.50 12.95 5.18
N LEU A 18 20.47 11.61 5.27
CA LEU A 18 19.49 10.89 6.06
C LEU A 18 19.67 11.18 7.55
N ARG A 19 20.89 10.95 8.07
CA ARG A 19 21.20 11.23 9.47
C ARG A 19 21.17 12.72 9.76
N ALA A 20 21.60 13.57 8.82
CA ALA A 20 21.46 15.01 8.96
C ALA A 20 19.99 15.41 9.17
N GLY A 21 19.06 14.82 8.40
CA GLY A 21 17.63 15.04 8.57
C GLY A 21 17.10 14.60 9.93
N ASP A 22 17.52 13.44 10.42
CA ASP A 22 17.13 12.93 11.74
C ASP A 22 17.63 13.86 12.87
N PHE A 23 18.88 14.32 12.81
CA PHE A 23 19.42 15.28 13.78
C PHE A 23 18.74 16.65 13.70
N TYR A 24 18.45 17.16 12.50
CA TYR A 24 17.70 18.41 12.35
C TYR A 24 16.26 18.28 12.86
N LYS A 25 15.64 17.11 12.73
CA LYS A 25 14.32 16.84 13.30
C LYS A 25 14.38 16.86 14.83
N MET A 26 15.37 16.20 15.43
CA MET A 26 15.59 16.20 16.89
C MET A 26 15.91 17.59 17.44
N ASP A 27 16.60 18.42 16.65
CA ASP A 27 16.88 19.82 16.98
C ASP A 27 15.63 20.73 16.88
N GLY A 28 14.51 20.23 16.35
CA GLY A 28 13.30 21.02 16.05
C GLY A 28 13.42 21.90 14.80
N ASN A 29 14.53 21.79 14.05
CA ASN A 29 14.73 22.53 12.81
C ASN A 29 14.10 21.81 11.62
N PHE A 30 12.77 21.74 11.62
CA PHE A 30 11.98 21.01 10.62
C PHE A 30 12.25 21.46 9.18
N ARG A 31 12.56 22.75 8.95
CA ARG A 31 12.89 23.26 7.60
C ARG A 31 14.16 22.63 7.05
N LEU A 32 15.21 22.54 7.88
CA LEU A 32 16.47 21.90 7.46
C LEU A 32 16.31 20.38 7.37
N ALA A 33 15.51 19.78 8.25
CA ALA A 33 15.21 18.35 8.20
C ALA A 33 14.51 17.94 6.90
N ILE A 34 13.48 18.69 6.47
CA ILE A 34 12.81 18.47 5.18
C ILE A 34 13.81 18.54 4.03
N LYS A 35 14.64 19.60 3.99
CA LYS A 35 15.66 19.76 2.93
C LYS A 35 16.67 18.62 2.91
N ALA A 36 17.00 18.07 4.07
CA ALA A 36 17.89 16.92 4.20
C ALA A 36 17.21 15.64 3.67
N TYR A 37 15.95 15.40 4.03
CA TYR A 37 15.19 14.25 3.53
C TYR A 37 14.90 14.31 2.03
N GLU A 38 14.64 15.50 1.48
CA GLU A 38 14.54 15.71 0.02
C GLU A 38 15.86 15.30 -0.67
N ARG A 39 17.01 15.72 -0.13
CA ARG A 39 18.33 15.30 -0.66
C ARG A 39 18.64 13.83 -0.47
N ALA A 40 18.07 13.20 0.55
CA ALA A 40 18.19 11.78 0.81
C ALA A 40 17.20 10.93 -0.01
N ASN A 41 16.36 11.55 -0.85
CA ASN A 41 15.25 10.89 -1.56
C ASN A 41 14.32 10.12 -0.61
N GLN A 42 13.97 10.75 0.52
CA GLN A 42 13.10 10.18 1.57
C GLN A 42 11.78 10.96 1.67
N PRO A 43 10.88 10.86 0.68
CA PRO A 43 9.64 11.64 0.63
C PRO A 43 8.71 11.34 1.79
N VAL A 44 8.68 10.10 2.29
CA VAL A 44 7.86 9.70 3.45
C VAL A 44 8.29 10.43 4.73
N ARG A 45 9.60 10.56 4.97
CA ARG A 45 10.11 11.26 6.15
C ARG A 45 9.85 12.76 6.07
N ALA A 46 10.02 13.35 4.87
CA ALA A 46 9.67 14.74 4.63
C ALA A 46 8.17 15.01 4.82
N ALA A 47 7.32 14.14 4.27
CA ALA A 47 5.86 14.23 4.40
C ALA A 47 5.39 14.12 5.86
N ARG A 48 5.98 13.21 6.65
CA ARG A 48 5.70 13.12 8.10
C ARG A 48 5.99 14.41 8.84
N ILE A 49 7.07 15.12 8.52
CA ILE A 49 7.32 16.43 9.12
C ILE A 49 6.24 17.43 8.71
N PHE A 50 5.77 17.41 7.46
CA PHE A 50 4.65 18.27 7.06
C PHE A 50 3.34 17.90 7.76
N GLU A 51 3.07 16.61 8.00
CA GLU A 51 1.96 16.13 8.84
C GLU A 51 2.07 16.68 10.27
N ASP A 52 3.24 16.52 10.91
CA ASP A 52 3.53 17.01 12.27
C ASP A 52 3.33 18.54 12.39
N LEU A 53 3.58 19.29 11.30
CA LEU A 53 3.38 20.74 11.21
C LEU A 53 1.94 21.15 10.83
N GLY A 54 1.00 20.20 10.73
CA GLY A 54 -0.39 20.43 10.31
C GLY A 54 -0.55 20.79 8.82
N LYS A 55 0.51 20.68 8.02
CA LYS A 55 0.53 21.01 6.58
C LYS A 55 0.22 19.77 5.73
N VAL A 56 -0.91 19.13 6.02
CA VAL A 56 -1.35 17.86 5.39
C VAL A 56 -1.32 17.94 3.86
N LYS A 57 -1.83 19.02 3.26
CA LYS A 57 -1.83 19.21 1.79
C LYS A 57 -0.43 19.21 1.17
N LYS A 58 0.59 19.68 1.90
CA LYS A 58 1.99 19.66 1.42
C LYS A 58 2.59 18.26 1.53
N ALA A 59 2.27 17.54 2.61
CA ALA A 59 2.67 16.14 2.78
C ALA A 59 2.11 15.27 1.64
N GLU A 60 0.81 15.43 1.35
CA GLU A 60 0.12 14.73 0.25
C GLU A 60 0.80 14.99 -1.09
N LYS A 61 1.08 16.26 -1.43
CA LYS A 61 1.72 16.62 -2.70
C LYS A 61 3.10 15.98 -2.88
N ILE A 62 3.89 15.88 -1.81
CA ILE A 62 5.23 15.28 -1.86
C ILE A 62 5.10 13.77 -2.06
N LEU A 63 4.22 13.11 -1.30
CA LEU A 63 3.99 11.68 -1.42
C LEU A 63 3.45 11.29 -2.79
N LEU A 64 2.49 12.03 -3.34
CA LEU A 64 1.93 11.76 -4.67
C LEU A 64 2.96 11.90 -5.80
N LYS A 65 4.00 12.72 -5.60
CA LYS A 65 5.02 12.96 -6.62
C LYS A 65 6.17 11.96 -6.55
N GLU A 66 6.60 11.59 -5.33
CA GLU A 66 7.87 10.89 -5.10
C GLU A 66 7.72 9.63 -4.24
N GLY A 67 6.57 9.43 -3.58
CA GLY A 67 6.29 8.27 -2.74
C GLY A 67 5.88 7.04 -3.54
N THR A 68 5.97 5.87 -2.90
CA THR A 68 5.46 4.63 -3.49
C THR A 68 3.93 4.56 -3.36
N PRO A 69 3.23 3.75 -4.18
CA PRO A 69 1.79 3.56 -4.06
C PRO A 69 1.36 3.15 -2.65
N HIS A 70 2.17 2.33 -1.98
CA HIS A 70 1.95 1.90 -0.59
C HIS A 70 2.03 3.07 0.39
N ASP A 71 3.04 3.93 0.26
CA ASP A 71 3.19 5.10 1.14
C ASP A 71 2.05 6.09 0.97
N ILE A 72 1.63 6.32 -0.28
CA ILE A 72 0.52 7.20 -0.63
C ILE A 72 -0.79 6.64 -0.07
N ALA A 73 -1.08 5.36 -0.32
CA ALA A 73 -2.28 4.73 0.20
C ALA A 73 -2.32 4.75 1.73
N GLN A 74 -1.20 4.43 2.39
CA GLN A 74 -1.11 4.50 3.85
C GLN A 74 -1.34 5.93 4.38
N PHE A 75 -0.85 6.95 3.66
CA PHE A 75 -1.14 8.34 4.00
C PHE A 75 -2.64 8.65 3.93
N PHE A 76 -3.33 8.21 2.88
CA PHE A 76 -4.78 8.40 2.77
C PHE A 76 -5.54 7.64 3.87
N LEU A 77 -5.13 6.42 4.20
CA LEU A 77 -5.73 5.64 5.29
C LEU A 77 -5.59 6.32 6.65
N ARG A 78 -4.43 6.89 6.97
CA ARG A 78 -4.23 7.66 8.21
C ARG A 78 -5.15 8.88 8.31
N HIS A 79 -5.63 9.39 7.17
CA HIS A 79 -6.52 10.53 7.09
C HIS A 79 -7.98 10.14 6.81
N ASN A 80 -8.35 8.86 7.02
CA ASN A 80 -9.69 8.33 6.80
C ASN A 80 -10.22 8.49 5.36
N ARG A 81 -9.32 8.59 4.38
CA ARG A 81 -9.63 8.72 2.94
C ARG A 81 -9.50 7.36 2.25
N GLU A 82 -10.27 6.38 2.72
CA GLU A 82 -10.15 4.98 2.27
C GLU A 82 -10.40 4.80 0.77
N THR A 83 -11.37 5.52 0.21
CA THR A 83 -11.68 5.46 -1.23
C THR A 83 -10.48 5.84 -2.09
N GLU A 84 -9.73 6.85 -1.67
CA GLU A 84 -8.56 7.33 -2.40
C GLU A 84 -7.38 6.37 -2.25
N ALA A 85 -7.22 5.74 -1.09
CA ALA A 85 -6.23 4.69 -0.90
C ALA A 85 -6.49 3.49 -1.84
N VAL A 86 -7.74 3.07 -1.99
CA VAL A 86 -8.14 2.02 -2.95
C VAL A 86 -7.83 2.45 -4.39
N ASP A 87 -8.17 3.69 -4.76
CA ASP A 87 -7.92 4.21 -6.11
C ASP A 87 -6.42 4.24 -6.44
N ILE A 88 -5.57 4.57 -5.48
CA ILE A 88 -4.12 4.54 -5.64
C ILE A 88 -3.64 3.12 -5.93
N TYR A 89 -4.10 2.12 -5.18
CA TYR A 89 -3.72 0.74 -5.44
C TYR A 89 -4.19 0.27 -6.82
N LEU A 90 -5.45 0.53 -7.17
CA LEU A 90 -6.02 0.13 -8.47
C LEU A 90 -5.29 0.77 -9.66
N ARG A 91 -5.00 2.07 -9.61
CA ARG A 91 -4.29 2.78 -10.70
C ARG A 91 -2.85 2.30 -10.89
N ASN A 92 -2.26 1.67 -9.88
CA ASN A 92 -0.91 1.13 -9.94
C ASN A 92 -0.89 -0.40 -10.18
N GLY A 93 -2.04 -1.01 -10.50
CA GLY A 93 -2.13 -2.46 -10.77
C GLY A 93 -2.02 -3.34 -9.52
N LEU A 94 -2.07 -2.74 -8.33
CA LEU A 94 -2.02 -3.42 -7.03
C LEU A 94 -3.44 -3.85 -6.62
N GLU A 95 -4.06 -4.65 -7.47
CA GLU A 95 -5.47 -5.04 -7.31
C GLU A 95 -5.71 -5.91 -6.08
N PHE A 96 -4.72 -6.70 -5.66
CA PHE A 96 -4.82 -7.55 -4.47
C PHE A 96 -4.87 -6.71 -3.20
N GLU A 97 -3.97 -5.73 -3.07
CA GLU A 97 -3.92 -4.79 -1.96
C GLU A 97 -5.18 -3.92 -1.91
N ALA A 98 -5.70 -3.51 -3.07
CA ALA A 98 -6.99 -2.84 -3.16
C ALA A 98 -8.15 -3.72 -2.65
N ALA A 99 -8.17 -5.00 -3.01
CA ALA A 99 -9.19 -5.96 -2.57
C ALA A 99 -9.14 -6.20 -1.05
N GLU A 100 -7.94 -6.38 -0.48
CA GLU A 100 -7.76 -6.51 0.97
C GLU A 100 -8.23 -5.26 1.72
N LEU A 101 -7.92 -4.08 1.18
CA LEU A 101 -8.35 -2.84 1.79
C LEU A 101 -9.88 -2.68 1.78
N LEU A 102 -10.53 -3.02 0.66
CA LEU A 102 -11.99 -3.02 0.55
C LEU A 102 -12.64 -4.05 1.49
N GLU A 103 -12.04 -5.24 1.64
CA GLU A 103 -12.51 -6.26 2.58
C GLU A 103 -12.47 -5.73 4.02
N ARG A 104 -11.34 -5.11 4.42
CA ARG A 104 -11.19 -4.48 5.74
C ARG A 104 -12.14 -3.32 5.96
N GLY A 105 -12.43 -2.54 4.92
CA GLY A 105 -13.43 -1.46 4.91
C GLY A 105 -14.88 -1.95 4.83
N ASN A 106 -15.13 -3.27 4.97
CA ASN A 106 -16.44 -3.91 4.89
C ASN A 106 -17.19 -3.67 3.56
N GLN A 107 -16.47 -3.31 2.50
CA GLN A 107 -17.01 -3.18 1.13
C GLN A 107 -16.95 -4.53 0.43
N LEU A 108 -17.62 -5.51 1.03
CA LEU A 108 -17.49 -6.94 0.73
C LEU A 108 -17.78 -7.28 -0.75
N GLU A 109 -18.78 -6.65 -1.36
CA GLU A 109 -19.09 -6.86 -2.78
C GLU A 109 -17.95 -6.42 -3.69
N ARG A 110 -17.44 -5.20 -3.49
CA ARG A 110 -16.34 -4.65 -4.29
C ARG A 110 -15.05 -5.45 -4.11
N ALA A 111 -14.79 -5.91 -2.89
CA ALA A 111 -13.66 -6.80 -2.61
C ALA A 111 -13.81 -8.13 -3.35
N ALA A 112 -15.00 -8.74 -3.30
CA ALA A 112 -15.31 -9.99 -4.00
C ALA A 112 -15.16 -9.85 -5.53
N ASP A 113 -15.57 -8.73 -6.11
CA ASP A 113 -15.38 -8.43 -7.53
C ASP A 113 -13.90 -8.41 -7.93
N LEU A 114 -13.03 -7.78 -7.12
CA LEU A 114 -11.60 -7.76 -7.36
C LEU A 114 -10.97 -9.15 -7.17
N TYR A 115 -11.31 -9.87 -6.11
CA TYR A 115 -10.82 -11.24 -5.91
C TYR A 115 -11.23 -12.17 -7.06
N ARG A 116 -12.45 -12.02 -7.58
CA ARG A 116 -12.91 -12.77 -8.75
C ARG A 116 -12.08 -12.45 -9.99
N LYS A 117 -11.75 -11.17 -10.24
CA LYS A 117 -10.89 -10.77 -11.37
C LYS A 117 -9.48 -11.35 -11.26
N LEU A 118 -8.98 -11.48 -10.04
CA LEU A 118 -7.68 -12.07 -9.73
C LEU A 118 -7.70 -13.61 -9.69
N ASN A 119 -8.81 -14.25 -10.07
CA ASN A 119 -9.04 -15.70 -10.03
C ASN A 119 -8.97 -16.31 -8.61
N PHE A 120 -9.10 -15.51 -7.55
CA PHE A 120 -9.31 -16.00 -6.18
C PHE A 120 -10.79 -16.31 -5.97
N PHE A 121 -11.31 -17.27 -6.73
CA PHE A 121 -12.73 -17.58 -6.80
C PHE A 121 -13.33 -18.05 -5.46
N GLU A 122 -12.58 -18.82 -4.68
CA GLU A 122 -13.00 -19.26 -3.34
C GLU A 122 -13.26 -18.06 -2.43
N LYS A 123 -12.28 -17.15 -2.33
CA LYS A 123 -12.37 -15.96 -1.49
C LYS A 123 -13.49 -15.02 -1.97
N ALA A 124 -13.62 -14.85 -3.29
CA ALA A 124 -14.73 -14.10 -3.88
C ALA A 124 -16.08 -14.70 -3.50
N GLY A 125 -16.25 -16.03 -3.60
CA GLY A 125 -17.47 -16.74 -3.23
C GLY A 125 -17.87 -16.54 -1.77
N ILE A 126 -16.91 -16.67 -0.85
CA ILE A 126 -17.13 -16.43 0.58
C ILE A 126 -17.58 -14.99 0.84
N LEU A 127 -16.96 -14.00 0.21
CA LEU A 127 -17.30 -12.58 0.37
C LEU A 127 -18.66 -12.22 -0.26
N TYR A 128 -19.01 -12.81 -1.41
CA TYR A 128 -20.36 -12.69 -1.96
C TYR A 128 -21.42 -13.29 -1.02
N GLY A 129 -21.13 -14.43 -0.40
CA GLY A 129 -22.01 -15.03 0.60
C GLY A 129 -22.22 -14.11 1.80
N LYS A 130 -21.14 -13.53 2.34
CA LYS A 130 -21.21 -12.56 3.44
C LYS A 130 -21.98 -11.28 3.07
N SER A 131 -21.90 -10.85 1.81
CA SER A 131 -22.66 -9.71 1.28
C SER A 131 -24.08 -10.06 0.79
N LYS A 132 -24.54 -11.30 1.05
CA LYS A 132 -25.87 -11.84 0.68
C LYS A 132 -26.13 -11.93 -0.83
N GLN A 133 -25.08 -11.95 -1.64
CA GLN A 133 -25.17 -12.13 -3.09
C GLN A 133 -25.01 -13.60 -3.44
N LEU A 134 -26.03 -14.39 -3.10
CA LEU A 134 -25.98 -15.85 -3.20
C LEU A 134 -25.73 -16.32 -4.64
N ASP A 135 -26.33 -15.67 -5.64
CA ASP A 135 -26.13 -16.03 -7.04
C ASP A 135 -24.66 -15.88 -7.48
N LYS A 136 -24.04 -14.75 -7.13
CA LYS A 136 -22.61 -14.51 -7.42
C LYS A 136 -21.72 -15.44 -6.60
N ALA A 137 -22.11 -15.76 -5.37
CA ALA A 137 -21.38 -16.69 -4.52
C ALA A 137 -21.33 -18.10 -5.13
N ILE A 138 -22.49 -18.62 -5.57
CA ILE A 138 -22.61 -19.93 -6.22
C ILE A 138 -21.77 -19.96 -7.50
N GLN A 139 -21.88 -18.92 -8.33
CA GLN A 139 -21.08 -18.82 -9.56
C GLN A 139 -19.58 -18.82 -9.29
N ALA A 140 -19.11 -18.04 -8.32
CA ALA A 140 -17.70 -17.99 -7.95
C ALA A 140 -17.20 -19.33 -7.40
N LEU A 141 -17.97 -19.98 -6.51
CA LEU A 141 -17.59 -21.29 -5.97
C LEU A 141 -17.56 -22.39 -7.03
N ASN A 142 -18.47 -22.37 -8.01
CA ASN A 142 -18.44 -23.30 -9.14
C ASN A 142 -17.17 -23.12 -9.99
N LEU A 143 -16.75 -21.87 -10.24
CA LEU A 143 -15.48 -21.59 -10.93
C LEU A 143 -14.27 -22.10 -10.13
N ALA A 144 -14.30 -21.97 -8.80
CA ALA A 144 -13.25 -22.49 -7.93
C ALA A 144 -13.13 -24.02 -8.05
N ILE A 145 -14.27 -24.74 -8.06
CA ILE A 145 -14.30 -26.20 -8.23
C ILE A 145 -13.75 -26.59 -9.60
N GLN A 146 -14.21 -25.96 -10.68
CA GLN A 146 -13.72 -26.24 -12.04
C GLN A 146 -12.20 -26.03 -12.15
N GLN A 147 -11.67 -24.99 -11.51
CA GLN A 147 -10.23 -24.74 -11.49
C GLN A 147 -9.48 -25.87 -10.76
N LEU A 148 -9.97 -26.32 -9.60
CA LEU A 148 -9.38 -27.44 -8.87
C LEU A 148 -9.41 -28.75 -9.66
N GLU A 149 -10.53 -29.04 -10.34
CA GLU A 149 -10.65 -30.21 -11.21
C GLU A 149 -9.65 -30.17 -12.37
N SER A 150 -9.50 -29.01 -13.02
CA SER A 150 -8.54 -28.83 -14.10
C SER A 150 -7.09 -29.04 -13.63
N MET A 151 -6.75 -28.56 -12.43
CA MET A 151 -5.44 -28.76 -11.83
C MET A 151 -5.18 -30.23 -11.46
N ALA A 152 -6.20 -30.93 -10.96
CA ALA A 152 -6.10 -32.35 -10.63
C ALA A 152 -5.87 -33.21 -11.89
N ASN A 153 -6.60 -32.93 -12.97
CA ASN A 153 -6.44 -33.63 -14.24
C ASN A 153 -5.06 -33.37 -14.84
N ALA A 154 -4.59 -32.12 -14.90
CA ALA A 154 -3.26 -31.79 -15.39
C ALA A 154 -2.13 -32.47 -14.58
N ALA A 155 -2.29 -32.56 -13.25
CA ALA A 155 -1.34 -33.27 -12.39
C ALA A 155 -1.33 -34.78 -12.65
N SER A 156 -2.47 -35.37 -13.02
CA SER A 156 -2.57 -36.79 -13.38
C SER A 156 -1.90 -37.09 -14.73
N GLU A 157 -2.11 -36.23 -15.73
CA GLU A 157 -1.49 -36.35 -17.05
C GLU A 157 0.03 -36.17 -17.00
N ALA A 158 0.52 -35.21 -16.21
CA ALA A 158 1.96 -35.00 -16.02
C ALA A 158 2.67 -36.21 -15.39
N LYS A 159 1.99 -36.95 -14.51
CA LYS A 159 2.54 -38.19 -13.92
C LYS A 159 2.64 -39.32 -14.94
N ILE A 160 1.67 -39.45 -15.83
CA ILE A 160 1.65 -40.47 -16.89
C ILE A 160 2.71 -40.17 -17.96
N ALA A 161 2.96 -38.89 -18.27
CA ALA A 161 3.95 -38.49 -19.28
C ALA A 161 5.42 -38.63 -18.84
N CYS A 162 5.68 -38.68 -17.52
CA CYS A 162 7.03 -38.84 -16.96
C CYS A 162 7.40 -40.29 -16.60
N SER A 163 6.49 -41.25 -16.76
CA SER A 163 6.69 -42.69 -16.53
C SER A 163 6.90 -43.44 -17.83
#